data_AF-A0A966MQ47-F1
#
_entry.id   AF-A0A966MQ47-F1
#
_cell.length_a   1.000
_cell.length_b   1.000
_cell.length_c   1.000
_cell.angle_alpha   90.00
_cell.angle_beta   90.00
_cell.angle_gamma   90.00
#
_symmetry.space_group_name_H-M   'P 1'
#
loop_
_entity.id
_entity.type
_entity.pdbx_description
1 polymer ?
#
loop_
_entity_poly.entity_id
_entity_poly.type
_entity_poly.pdbx_seq_one_letter_code
_entity_poly.pdbx_strand_id
1 'polypeptide(L)'
;MLLAMAQEAHDHNPDLFARLQRQWQTRALMSGDFQDTLMRELGSQDQPLPMDWYVPGDRVWFRNPDDASSDVYGYEGSWVVYLGGGLFTNFWQHDQPYDIPAKCLEIFHWRDGVTRDAQGKLAMDETVVQSHVHNTRSSPLKTRQVLERMRRLRDPAGVYAQGGCMDSTREMSRWVRPGTCDIVLPDA
;
A
#
# COMPACT_ATOMS: atom_id res chain seq x y z
N MET A 1 -6.03 -8.11 -6.07
CA MET A 1 -6.10 -7.48 -7.41
C MET A 1 -5.99 -8.48 -8.55
N LEU A 2 -4.89 -9.24 -8.67
CA LEU A 2 -4.75 -10.26 -9.73
C LEU A 2 -5.95 -11.22 -9.81
N LEU A 3 -6.42 -11.71 -8.65
CA LEU A 3 -7.59 -12.59 -8.59
C LEU A 3 -8.83 -11.94 -9.26
N ALA A 4 -9.12 -10.68 -8.94
CA ALA A 4 -10.25 -9.96 -9.53
C ALA A 4 -10.08 -9.78 -11.05
N MET A 5 -8.86 -9.45 -11.50
CA MET A 5 -8.56 -9.37 -12.94
C MET A 5 -8.74 -10.72 -13.64
N ALA A 6 -8.32 -11.81 -13.01
CA ALA A 6 -8.48 -13.16 -13.54
C ALA A 6 -9.94 -13.60 -13.57
N GLN A 7 -10.75 -13.25 -12.57
CA GLN A 7 -12.19 -13.53 -12.54
C GLN A 7 -12.92 -12.75 -13.64
N GLU A 8 -12.68 -11.44 -13.75
CA GLU A 8 -13.29 -10.63 -14.82
C GLU A 8 -12.82 -11.11 -16.21
N ALA A 9 -11.56 -11.52 -16.36
CA ALA A 9 -11.05 -12.10 -17.59
C ALA A 9 -11.67 -13.48 -17.88
N HIS A 10 -11.88 -14.33 -16.88
CA HIS A 10 -12.55 -15.62 -17.08
C HIS A 10 -13.95 -15.44 -17.69
N ASP A 11 -14.71 -14.47 -17.18
CA ASP A 11 -16.10 -14.25 -17.58
C ASP A 11 -16.22 -13.45 -18.88
N HIS A 12 -15.26 -12.56 -19.19
CA HIS A 12 -15.40 -11.58 -20.26
C HIS A 12 -14.25 -11.54 -21.27
N ASN A 13 -13.10 -12.15 -20.98
CA ASN A 13 -11.94 -12.26 -21.89
C ASN A 13 -11.19 -13.60 -21.71
N PRO A 14 -11.78 -14.74 -22.14
CA PRO A 14 -11.22 -16.06 -21.90
C PRO A 14 -9.80 -16.25 -22.47
N ASP A 15 -9.47 -15.55 -23.56
CA ASP A 15 -8.14 -15.56 -24.17
C ASP A 15 -7.09 -14.95 -23.23
N LEU A 16 -7.41 -13.79 -22.63
CA LEU A 16 -6.55 -13.19 -21.60
C LEU A 16 -6.44 -14.11 -20.38
N PHE A 17 -7.54 -14.70 -19.93
CA PHE A 17 -7.54 -15.63 -18.79
C PHE A 17 -6.60 -16.82 -19.03
N ALA A 18 -6.67 -17.45 -20.20
CA ALA A 18 -5.78 -18.56 -20.57
C ALA A 18 -4.31 -18.14 -20.59
N ARG A 19 -4.00 -16.94 -21.07
CA ARG A 19 -2.64 -16.39 -21.07
C ARG A 19 -2.15 -16.07 -19.65
N LEU A 20 -2.99 -15.49 -18.80
CA LEU A 20 -2.69 -15.27 -17.38
C LEU A 20 -2.41 -16.60 -16.69
N GLN A 21 -3.24 -17.62 -16.90
CA GLN A 21 -3.01 -18.93 -16.32
C GLN A 21 -1.66 -19.52 -16.76
N ARG A 22 -1.35 -19.48 -18.06
CA ARG A 22 -0.06 -19.95 -18.59
C ARG A 22 1.10 -19.19 -17.97
N GLN A 23 1.02 -17.86 -17.89
CA GLN A 23 2.05 -17.02 -17.29
C GLN A 23 2.37 -17.51 -15.88
N TRP A 24 1.37 -17.69 -15.00
CA TRP A 24 1.61 -18.12 -13.62
C TRP A 24 2.00 -19.60 -13.48
N GLN A 25 1.68 -20.45 -14.47
CA GLN A 25 2.16 -21.83 -14.52
C GLN A 25 3.63 -21.93 -14.91
N THR A 26 4.14 -20.99 -15.71
CA THR A 26 5.54 -20.99 -16.17
C THR A 26 6.43 -20.11 -15.30
N ARG A 27 6.03 -18.86 -15.06
CA ARG A 27 6.79 -17.87 -14.29
C ARG A 27 5.87 -16.77 -13.75
N ALA A 28 5.75 -16.68 -12.43
CA ALA A 28 4.99 -15.59 -11.81
C ALA A 28 5.63 -14.22 -12.11
N LEU A 29 4.80 -13.22 -12.40
CA LEU A 29 5.22 -11.81 -12.42
C LEU A 29 5.36 -11.33 -10.97
N MET A 30 6.52 -10.79 -10.63
CA MET A 30 6.85 -10.37 -9.26
C MET A 30 7.35 -8.93 -9.25
N SER A 31 7.09 -8.21 -8.15
CA SER A 31 7.61 -6.85 -7.95
C SER A 31 7.28 -5.91 -9.12
N GLY A 32 8.28 -5.20 -9.68
CA GLY A 32 8.12 -4.27 -10.80
C GLY A 32 7.44 -4.88 -12.02
N ASP A 33 7.78 -6.11 -12.42
CA ASP A 33 7.15 -6.78 -13.57
C ASP A 33 5.63 -6.91 -13.39
N PHE A 34 5.19 -7.17 -12.15
CA PHE A 34 3.77 -7.20 -11.83
C PHE A 34 3.12 -5.83 -11.99
N GLN A 35 3.78 -4.79 -11.46
CA GLN A 35 3.28 -3.41 -11.53
C GLN A 35 3.18 -2.94 -12.98
N ASP A 36 4.26 -3.06 -13.76
CA ASP A 36 4.32 -2.56 -15.13
C ASP A 36 3.32 -3.26 -16.05
N THR A 37 3.14 -4.57 -15.85
CA THR A 37 2.30 -5.42 -16.71
C THR A 37 0.82 -5.33 -16.39
N LEU A 38 0.45 -5.26 -15.10
CA LEU A 38 -0.95 -5.42 -14.67
C LEU A 38 -1.54 -4.16 -14.04
N MET A 39 -0.72 -3.19 -13.68
CA MET A 39 -1.14 -1.98 -13.01
C MET A 39 -0.92 -0.77 -13.91
N ARG A 40 -1.67 0.28 -13.62
CA ARG A 40 -1.53 1.61 -14.18
C ARG A 40 -1.27 2.57 -13.04
N GLU A 41 -0.11 3.21 -13.05
CA GLU A 41 0.19 4.27 -12.10
C GLU A 41 -0.39 5.60 -12.59
N LEU A 42 -1.03 6.34 -11.68
CA LEU A 42 -1.56 7.68 -11.88
C LEU A 42 -0.86 8.66 -10.94
N GLY A 43 -0.43 9.80 -11.49
CA GLY A 43 0.39 10.79 -10.79
C GLY A 43 1.88 10.50 -10.88
N SER A 44 2.68 11.40 -10.32
CA SER A 44 4.13 11.25 -10.17
C SER A 44 4.63 12.10 -9.01
N GLN A 45 5.92 12.03 -8.68
CA GLN A 45 6.52 12.92 -7.68
C GLN A 45 6.46 14.40 -8.11
N ASP A 46 6.69 14.69 -9.40
CA ASP A 46 6.65 16.04 -9.95
C ASP A 46 5.21 16.56 -10.13
N GLN A 47 4.26 15.65 -10.36
CA GLN A 47 2.83 15.94 -10.53
C GLN A 47 2.00 15.00 -9.66
N PRO A 48 2.02 15.20 -8.32
CA PRO A 48 1.34 14.31 -7.40
C PRO A 48 -0.17 14.45 -7.54
N LEU A 49 -0.88 13.35 -7.32
CA LEU A 49 -2.32 13.41 -7.15
C LEU A 49 -2.67 14.16 -5.85
N PRO A 50 -3.83 14.85 -5.79
CA PRO A 50 -4.30 15.44 -4.55
C PRO A 50 -4.41 14.38 -3.45
N MET A 51 -3.88 14.69 -2.26
CA MET A 51 -3.65 13.71 -1.20
C MET A 51 -4.90 12.93 -0.78
N ASP A 52 -6.03 13.62 -0.69
CA ASP A 52 -7.31 13.05 -0.24
C ASP A 52 -8.20 12.58 -1.41
N TRP A 53 -7.67 12.53 -2.64
CA TRP A 53 -8.40 12.08 -3.81
C TRP A 53 -8.15 10.59 -4.08
N TYR A 54 -9.20 9.79 -3.91
CA TYR A 54 -9.18 8.34 -4.08
C TYR A 54 -10.44 7.86 -4.79
N VAL A 55 -10.28 6.87 -5.67
CA VAL A 55 -11.37 6.16 -6.36
C VAL A 55 -11.42 4.72 -5.86
N PRO A 56 -12.61 4.18 -5.48
CA PRO A 56 -12.70 2.80 -5.00
C PRO A 56 -12.01 1.81 -5.94
N GLY A 57 -11.15 0.96 -5.39
CA GLY A 57 -10.27 0.06 -6.14
C GLY A 57 -8.85 0.57 -6.33
N ASP A 58 -8.56 1.85 -6.04
CA ASP A 58 -7.19 2.38 -6.02
C ASP A 58 -6.33 1.57 -5.05
N ARG A 59 -5.19 1.07 -5.54
CA ARG A 59 -4.11 0.56 -4.71
C ARG A 59 -3.14 1.69 -4.38
N VAL A 60 -2.76 1.82 -3.13
CA VAL A 60 -1.90 2.90 -2.64
C VAL A 60 -0.87 2.39 -1.64
N TRP A 61 0.32 2.97 -1.66
CA TRP A 61 1.38 2.68 -0.69
C TRP A 61 1.45 3.75 0.39
N PHE A 62 1.16 3.37 1.63
CA PHE A 62 1.50 4.20 2.79
C PHE A 62 2.94 3.90 3.22
N ARG A 63 3.88 4.81 3.00
CA ARG A 63 5.30 4.61 3.35
C ARG A 63 5.53 4.78 4.84
N ASN A 64 6.43 4.01 5.43
CA ASN A 64 7.01 4.32 6.73
C ASN A 64 8.13 5.38 6.58
N PRO A 65 7.97 6.62 7.09
CA PRO A 65 8.96 7.67 6.94
C PRO A 65 10.05 7.63 8.04
N ASP A 66 9.99 6.66 8.96
CA ASP A 66 10.97 6.50 10.03
C ASP A 66 12.05 5.50 9.64
N ASP A 67 13.32 5.92 9.72
CA ASP A 67 14.49 5.16 9.25
C ASP A 67 14.59 3.79 9.94
N ALA A 68 14.66 3.78 11.28
CA ALA A 68 14.89 2.58 12.08
C ALA A 68 13.75 1.55 11.97
N SER A 69 12.50 1.99 12.00
CA SER A 69 11.36 1.07 11.85
C SER A 69 11.13 0.63 10.41
N SER A 70 11.59 1.40 9.40
CA SER A 70 11.47 0.98 8.01
C SER A 70 12.41 -0.18 7.65
N ASP A 71 13.46 -0.41 8.43
CA ASP A 71 14.36 -1.56 8.29
C ASP A 71 13.80 -2.86 8.92
N VAL A 72 12.68 -2.78 9.65
CA VAL A 72 11.99 -3.97 10.16
C VAL A 72 11.21 -4.61 9.01
N TYR A 73 11.49 -5.89 8.73
CA TYR A 73 10.83 -6.61 7.63
C TYR A 73 9.30 -6.59 7.77
N GLY A 74 8.61 -6.08 6.74
CA GLY A 74 7.15 -5.93 6.71
C GLY A 74 6.63 -4.60 7.24
N TYR A 75 7.53 -3.69 7.64
CA TYR A 75 7.22 -2.37 8.18
C TYR A 75 7.86 -1.22 7.37
N GLU A 76 8.27 -1.50 6.14
CA GLU A 76 8.73 -0.52 5.15
C GLU A 76 7.59 0.44 4.76
N GLY A 77 6.36 -0.03 4.91
CA GLY A 77 5.10 0.65 4.60
C GLY A 77 3.98 -0.37 4.41
N SER A 78 2.88 0.06 3.79
CA SER A 78 1.70 -0.80 3.63
C SER A 78 1.01 -0.53 2.29
N TRP A 79 0.92 -1.57 1.46
CA TRP A 79 0.06 -1.58 0.28
C TRP A 79 -1.37 -1.84 0.73
N VAL A 80 -2.30 -1.03 0.25
CA VAL A 80 -3.72 -1.13 0.63
C VAL A 80 -4.60 -0.82 -0.56
N VAL A 81 -5.86 -1.22 -0.51
CA VAL A 81 -6.88 -0.86 -1.51
C VAL A 81 -7.90 0.07 -0.87
N TYR A 82 -8.26 1.15 -1.55
CA TYR A 82 -9.33 2.05 -1.14
C TYR A 82 -10.70 1.42 -1.42
N LEU A 83 -11.54 1.37 -0.39
CA LEU A 83 -12.87 0.75 -0.42
C LEU A 83 -13.98 1.74 -0.77
N GLY A 84 -13.71 3.05 -0.67
CA GLY A 84 -14.74 4.10 -0.66
C GLY A 84 -15.02 4.63 0.75
N GLY A 85 -15.69 5.78 0.83
CA GLY A 85 -16.10 6.37 2.11
C GLY A 85 -14.95 6.76 3.05
N GLY A 86 -13.74 6.97 2.53
CA GLY A 86 -12.55 7.26 3.36
C GLY A 86 -11.89 6.04 3.99
N LEU A 87 -12.29 4.82 3.60
CA LEU A 87 -11.82 3.56 4.20
C LEU A 87 -10.88 2.77 3.28
N PHE A 88 -9.91 2.09 3.89
CA PHE A 88 -8.92 1.26 3.24
C PHE A 88 -8.92 -0.16 3.81
N THR A 89 -8.53 -1.13 2.99
CA THR A 89 -8.43 -2.54 3.40
C THR A 89 -7.43 -2.74 4.52
N ASN A 90 -7.80 -3.59 5.48
CA ASN A 90 -6.88 -4.20 6.43
C ASN A 90 -6.72 -5.68 6.08
N PHE A 91 -5.56 -6.05 5.55
CA PHE A 91 -5.31 -7.43 5.08
C PHE A 91 -5.34 -8.47 6.20
N TRP A 92 -4.95 -8.08 7.42
CA TRP A 92 -4.89 -8.98 8.56
C TRP A 92 -6.21 -9.05 9.33
N GLN A 93 -7.00 -7.97 9.29
CA GLN A 93 -8.30 -7.87 9.96
C GLN A 93 -9.35 -7.37 8.96
N HIS A 94 -9.82 -8.26 8.10
CA HIS A 94 -10.70 -7.93 6.96
C HIS A 94 -11.97 -7.15 7.35
N ASP A 95 -12.53 -7.40 8.54
CA ASP A 95 -13.72 -6.72 9.07
C ASP A 95 -13.42 -5.37 9.74
N GLN A 96 -12.15 -4.95 9.79
CA GLN A 96 -11.69 -3.72 10.44
C GLN A 96 -10.90 -2.84 9.46
N PRO A 97 -11.59 -2.24 8.46
CA PRO A 97 -10.96 -1.25 7.61
C PRO A 97 -10.57 -0.01 8.43
N TYR A 98 -9.59 0.73 7.94
CA TYR A 98 -9.11 1.94 8.61
C TYR A 98 -9.21 3.17 7.71
N ASP A 99 -9.29 4.33 8.33
CA ASP A 99 -9.18 5.63 7.68
C ASP A 99 -7.73 6.12 7.66
N ILE A 100 -7.49 7.23 6.96
CA ILE A 100 -6.15 7.85 6.87
C ILE A 100 -5.60 8.22 8.26
N PRO A 101 -6.37 8.87 9.17
CA PRO A 101 -5.87 9.16 10.51
C PRO A 101 -5.41 7.93 11.28
N ALA A 102 -6.19 6.84 11.27
CA ALA A 102 -5.82 5.59 11.94
C ALA A 102 -4.53 5.03 11.35
N LYS A 103 -4.39 5.00 10.02
CA LYS A 103 -3.17 4.50 9.36
C LYS A 103 -1.95 5.36 9.65
N CYS A 104 -2.10 6.69 9.66
CA CYS A 104 -1.03 7.62 10.01
C CYS A 104 -0.52 7.38 11.43
N LEU A 105 -1.42 7.19 12.39
CA LEU A 105 -1.05 6.91 13.78
C LEU A 105 -0.33 5.57 13.91
N GLU A 106 -0.85 4.52 13.27
CA GLU A 106 -0.24 3.19 13.28
C GLU A 106 1.21 3.25 12.77
N ILE A 107 1.42 3.78 11.56
CA ILE A 107 2.76 3.86 10.94
C ILE A 107 3.69 4.75 11.77
N PHE A 108 3.20 5.87 12.30
CA PHE A 108 4.02 6.76 13.12
C PHE A 108 4.58 6.04 14.35
N HIS A 109 3.78 5.14 14.95
CA HIS A 109 4.15 4.42 16.17
C HIS A 109 4.90 3.11 15.92
N TRP A 110 5.12 2.69 14.67
CA TRP A 110 6.05 1.59 14.37
C TRP A 110 7.45 1.84 14.91
N ARG A 111 7.90 3.10 14.99
CA ARG A 111 9.17 3.47 15.64
C ARG A 111 9.25 3.09 17.12
N ASP A 112 8.12 3.08 17.80
CA ASP A 112 8.07 2.80 19.24
C ASP A 112 8.11 1.29 19.51
N GLY A 113 7.75 0.47 18.52
CA GLY A 113 7.72 -0.99 18.62
C GLY A 113 8.99 -1.70 18.15
N VAL A 114 10.02 -0.97 17.70
CA VAL A 114 11.25 -1.60 17.19
C VAL A 114 11.97 -2.33 18.32
N THR A 115 12.16 -3.63 18.15
CA THR A 115 12.87 -4.50 19.09
C THR A 115 13.89 -5.37 18.35
N ARG A 116 14.60 -6.23 19.11
CA ARG A 116 15.43 -7.30 18.54
C ARG A 116 14.96 -8.65 19.07
N ASP A 117 14.87 -9.62 18.19
CA ASP A 117 14.56 -11.00 18.56
C ASP A 117 15.77 -11.70 19.22
N ALA A 118 15.59 -12.99 19.58
CA ALA A 118 16.62 -13.79 20.22
C ALA A 118 17.87 -14.00 19.35
N GLN A 119 17.77 -13.78 18.04
CA GLN A 119 18.87 -13.87 17.07
C GLN A 119 19.48 -12.49 16.78
N GLY A 120 18.99 -11.43 17.43
CA GLY A 120 19.45 -10.05 17.26
C GLY A 120 18.89 -9.37 16.01
N LYS A 121 17.96 -10.00 15.27
CA LYS A 121 17.31 -9.42 14.10
C LYS A 121 16.24 -8.42 14.55
N LEU A 122 16.06 -7.34 13.79
CA LEU A 122 15.01 -6.37 14.04
C LEU A 122 13.62 -7.03 13.96
N ALA A 123 12.77 -6.71 14.93
CA ALA A 123 11.41 -7.19 15.06
C ALA A 123 10.48 -6.05 15.51
N MET A 124 9.17 -6.28 15.43
CA MET A 124 8.15 -5.32 15.89
C MET A 124 7.34 -5.88 17.06
N ASP A 125 7.25 -5.10 18.13
CA ASP A 125 6.28 -5.33 19.20
C ASP A 125 4.98 -4.58 18.89
N GLU A 126 4.04 -5.26 18.25
CA GLU A 126 2.73 -4.69 17.91
C GLU A 126 1.92 -4.29 19.15
N THR A 127 2.15 -4.89 20.31
CA THR A 127 1.42 -4.52 21.55
C THR A 127 1.84 -3.13 22.03
N VAL A 128 3.14 -2.82 21.92
CA VAL A 128 3.67 -1.47 22.20
C VAL A 128 3.12 -0.47 21.20
N VAL A 129 3.14 -0.79 19.90
CA VAL A 129 2.56 0.06 18.84
C VAL A 129 1.10 0.39 19.17
N GLN A 130 0.26 -0.61 19.45
CA GLN A 130 -1.16 -0.40 19.75
C GLN A 130 -1.38 0.44 21.01
N SER A 131 -0.56 0.23 22.04
CA SER A 131 -0.62 1.03 23.27
C SER A 131 -0.29 2.50 23.00
N HIS A 132 0.72 2.77 22.18
CA HIS A 132 1.10 4.13 21.78
C HIS A 132 0.03 4.79 20.90
N VAL A 133 -0.54 4.05 19.95
CA VAL A 133 -1.67 4.53 19.12
C VAL A 133 -2.85 4.93 20.00
N HIS A 134 -3.23 4.10 20.98
CA HIS A 134 -4.32 4.40 21.91
C HIS A 134 -4.02 5.66 22.74
N ASN A 135 -2.81 5.77 23.29
CA ASN A 135 -2.37 6.91 24.09
C ASN A 135 -2.29 8.23 23.30
N THR A 136 -1.95 8.17 22.02
CA THR A 136 -1.96 9.34 21.15
C THR A 136 -3.38 9.73 20.77
N ARG A 137 -4.23 8.75 20.44
CA ARG A 137 -5.63 8.96 20.04
C ARG A 137 -6.46 9.57 21.18
N SER A 138 -6.15 9.25 22.44
CA SER A 138 -6.82 9.85 23.59
C SER A 138 -6.47 11.34 23.83
N SER A 139 -5.48 11.88 23.12
CA SER A 139 -5.07 13.29 23.19
C SER A 139 -5.26 14.00 21.84
N PRO A 140 -6.21 14.95 21.73
CA PRO A 140 -6.43 15.70 20.50
C PRO A 140 -5.19 16.47 20.03
N LEU A 141 -4.37 16.96 20.97
CA LEU A 141 -3.13 17.68 20.65
C LEU A 141 -2.09 16.74 20.04
N LYS A 142 -1.82 15.59 20.67
CA LYS A 142 -0.86 14.61 20.15
C LYS A 142 -1.31 14.05 18.80
N THR A 143 -2.60 13.73 18.68
CA THR A 143 -3.18 13.28 17.41
C THR A 143 -2.93 14.30 16.31
N ARG A 144 -3.21 15.59 16.54
CA ARG A 144 -2.96 16.64 15.55
C ARG A 144 -1.49 16.70 15.13
N GLN A 145 -0.57 16.66 16.09
CA GLN A 145 0.88 16.71 15.82
C GLN A 145 1.34 15.55 14.94
N VAL A 146 0.86 14.33 15.23
CA VAL A 146 1.18 13.16 14.40
C VAL A 146 0.60 13.32 13.00
N LEU A 147 -0.66 13.74 12.87
CA LEU A 147 -1.29 13.92 11.57
C LEU A 147 -0.61 15.01 10.72
N GLU A 148 -0.21 16.13 11.33
CA GLU A 148 0.54 17.20 10.65
C GLU A 148 1.90 16.72 10.10
N ARG A 149 2.51 15.73 10.75
CA ARG A 149 3.76 15.10 10.29
C ARG A 149 3.51 14.07 9.20
N MET A 150 2.51 13.20 9.39
CA MET A 150 2.29 12.00 8.58
C MET A 150 1.47 12.27 7.32
N ARG A 151 0.51 13.20 7.35
CA ARG A 151 -0.30 13.61 6.19
C ARG A 151 0.48 14.57 5.29
N ARG A 152 1.63 14.11 4.82
CA ARG A 152 2.48 14.76 3.82
C ARG A 152 2.83 13.73 2.78
N LEU A 153 3.12 14.20 1.57
CA LEU A 153 3.72 13.32 0.57
C LEU A 153 5.02 12.74 1.12
N ARG A 154 5.27 11.47 0.81
CA ARG A 154 6.49 10.80 1.17
C ARG A 154 7.69 11.46 0.50
N ASP A 155 8.84 11.39 1.16
CA ASP A 155 10.10 11.73 0.51
C ASP A 155 10.42 10.68 -0.59
N PRO A 156 11.29 11.03 -1.56
CA PRO A 156 11.82 10.08 -2.52
C PRO A 156 12.46 8.85 -1.87
N ALA A 157 12.62 7.79 -2.65
CA ALA A 157 13.27 6.56 -2.19
C ALA A 157 14.69 6.85 -1.64
N GLY A 158 15.00 6.27 -0.49
CA GLY A 158 16.29 6.47 0.21
C GLY A 158 16.41 7.81 0.96
N VAL A 159 15.38 8.67 0.93
CA VAL A 159 15.35 9.93 1.68
C VAL A 159 14.39 9.82 2.86
N TYR A 160 14.85 10.19 4.05
CA TYR A 160 14.09 10.15 5.30
C TYR A 160 14.19 11.51 6.01
N ALA A 161 13.70 12.56 5.35
CA ALA A 161 13.80 13.93 5.82
C ALA A 161 12.49 14.38 6.48
N GLN A 162 11.64 15.07 5.74
CA GLN A 162 10.44 15.74 6.26
C GLN A 162 9.14 15.27 5.57
N GLY A 163 9.24 14.25 4.71
CA GLY A 163 8.12 13.60 4.05
C GLY A 163 7.27 12.78 5.02
N GLY A 164 6.00 12.61 4.67
CA GLY A 164 5.02 11.84 5.43
C GLY A 164 4.87 10.42 4.90
N CYS A 165 3.72 9.81 5.18
CA CYS A 165 3.42 8.45 4.71
C CYS A 165 2.63 8.42 3.40
N MET A 166 2.15 9.56 2.88
CA MET A 166 1.21 9.57 1.76
C MET A 166 1.93 9.39 0.43
N ASP A 167 1.43 8.50 -0.43
CA ASP A 167 1.96 8.38 -1.79
C ASP A 167 1.55 9.55 -2.67
N SER A 168 2.44 9.93 -3.60
CA SER A 168 2.16 10.84 -4.71
C SER A 168 1.32 10.19 -5.80
N THR A 169 1.34 8.85 -5.88
CA THR A 169 0.68 8.09 -6.95
C THR A 169 -0.42 7.16 -6.44
N ARG A 170 -1.28 6.70 -7.34
CA ARG A 170 -2.25 5.61 -7.12
C ARG A 170 -2.08 4.60 -8.23
N GLU A 171 -2.25 3.32 -7.90
CA GLU A 171 -2.21 2.26 -8.90
C GLU A 171 -3.60 1.67 -9.11
N MET A 172 -4.01 1.56 -10.36
CA MET A 172 -5.26 0.91 -10.76
C MET A 172 -4.97 -0.34 -11.56
N SER A 173 -5.87 -1.31 -11.58
CA SER A 173 -5.73 -2.45 -12.50
C SER A 173 -5.85 -1.98 -13.94
N ARG A 174 -5.03 -2.55 -14.82
CA ARG A 174 -5.22 -2.41 -16.27
C ARG A 174 -6.52 -3.04 -16.75
N TRP A 175 -6.95 -2.64 -17.94
CA TRP A 175 -8.22 -3.06 -18.50
C TRP A 175 -8.13 -4.50 -19.00
N VAL A 176 -9.20 -5.27 -18.74
CA VAL A 176 -9.26 -6.70 -19.10
C VAL A 176 -10.28 -7.02 -20.18
N ARG A 177 -11.24 -6.12 -20.48
CA ARG A 177 -12.31 -6.41 -21.44
C ARG A 177 -11.81 -6.43 -22.89
N PRO A 178 -12.36 -7.30 -23.76
CA PRO A 178 -12.04 -7.27 -25.18
C PRO A 178 -12.32 -5.90 -25.79
N GLY A 179 -11.47 -5.45 -26.72
CA GLY A 179 -11.56 -4.14 -27.36
C GLY A 179 -10.93 -2.98 -26.59
N THR A 180 -10.81 -3.08 -25.26
CA THR A 180 -10.11 -2.08 -24.43
C THR A 180 -8.94 -2.65 -23.63
N CYS A 181 -8.74 -3.97 -23.63
CA CYS A 181 -7.66 -4.61 -22.89
C CYS A 181 -6.28 -4.06 -23.31
N ASP A 182 -5.51 -3.59 -22.34
CA ASP A 182 -4.18 -3.00 -22.53
C ASP A 182 -3.07 -3.79 -21.82
N ILE A 183 -3.37 -5.03 -21.39
CA ILE A 183 -2.40 -5.93 -20.75
C ILE A 183 -1.59 -6.66 -21.83
N VAL A 184 -0.27 -6.50 -21.74
CA VAL A 184 0.70 -7.22 -22.57
C VAL A 184 1.56 -8.08 -21.66
N LEU A 185 1.23 -9.37 -21.57
CA LEU A 185 2.03 -10.33 -20.82
C LEU A 185 3.36 -10.58 -21.55
N PRO A 186 4.48 -10.75 -20.82
CA PRO A 186 5.74 -11.14 -21.42
C PRO A 186 5.65 -12.54 -22.02
N ASP A 187 6.61 -12.89 -22.86
CA ASP A 187 6.73 -14.28 -23.32
C ASP A 187 6.96 -15.20 -22.11
N ALA A 188 6.16 -16.25 -22.05
CA ALA A 188 6.15 -17.24 -20.97
C ALA A 188 7.21 -18.32 -21.20
#